data_AF-A0A961CBX8-F1
#
_entry.id   AF-A0A961CBX8-F1
#
_cell.length_a   1.000
_cell.length_b   1.000
_cell.length_c   1.000
_cell.angle_alpha   90.00
_cell.angle_beta   90.00
_cell.angle_gamma   90.00
#
_symmetry.space_group_name_H-M   'P 1'
#
loop_
_entity.id
_entity.type
_entity.pdbx_description
1 polymer ?
#
loop_
_entity_poly.entity_id
_entity_poly.type
_entity_poly.pdbx_seq_one_letter_code
_entity_poly.pdbx_strand_id
1 'polypeptide(L)'
;MADHEYHERWVWELQASPEQLWPLVADTNRFDRDSGVPAADLVTDGELLGDGRVRVRVRQYGVTLDYVQDPFVWDEPRRFGVTRHFSSGPIGRLRILAELDERPDGGTTLTYQVWATRRNALGLSIPIQIGQILRRRFDKAFRTFDALAVAGTPELASGSTPTLARTADERIAAARAGLTGVPGGSSVDPALLDRLADHLRRADDVAVARLRPYALADRWGLPRRDVLEAALVATRLGLLRFRWDVLCPQCRIAKATDDHLVEVPTAIHCDACGIDTTANLARNVELTFAPAPTVRLVDPDEYCIGNPAATPHVVHQGLLAPGETATVVPPEPGRYRVRCLERPGAITATVADDGATDVETVSVPIVAEATADVTAAPGATIPVRNDGADEVLVLVERVAWGDDAVTGAEVIALQRFRDLFADEALRPGERIEVGTTTIVFTDLCDSTALYQRIGDAVAFGRVLDHFDVLRRCIDAAGGSIVKTIGDAVMAAFPRPERAVEAMVAAQTALIGASDDRSDEPLRLKAGIHSGPCIAVTLNGRLDYFGSTVNLAARLEGCATGGDIVMSDAVHDDPAVTALLAAEAIAAVADDAELKGFGGSRRIWRLTPAGAASSGSTT
;
A
#
# COMPACT_ATOMS: atom_id res chain seq x y z
N MET A 1 22.72 -4.93 47.64
CA MET A 1 21.32 -4.57 47.99
C MET A 1 20.45 -5.48 47.16
N ALA A 2 19.56 -6.26 47.77
CA ALA A 2 18.64 -7.11 47.01
C ALA A 2 17.81 -6.23 46.07
N ASP A 3 17.85 -6.52 44.77
CA ASP A 3 17.02 -5.86 43.76
C ASP A 3 15.55 -6.19 44.09
N HIS A 4 14.89 -5.29 44.83
CA HIS A 4 13.45 -5.38 45.05
C HIS A 4 12.77 -5.08 43.71
N GLU A 5 12.43 -6.14 42.99
CA GLU A 5 11.55 -6.07 41.82
C GLU A 5 10.12 -5.82 42.30
N TYR A 6 9.54 -4.73 41.81
CA TYR A 6 8.13 -4.42 41.97
C TYR A 6 7.37 -5.05 40.80
N HIS A 7 6.29 -5.78 41.08
CA HIS A 7 5.41 -6.38 40.08
C HIS A 7 3.98 -5.93 40.34
N GLU A 8 3.30 -5.52 39.27
CA GLU A 8 1.90 -5.16 39.29
C GLU A 8 1.17 -5.87 38.13
N ARG A 9 -0.01 -6.41 38.41
CA ARG A 9 -0.88 -7.08 37.43
C ARG A 9 -2.27 -6.46 37.47
N TRP A 10 -2.73 -5.98 36.33
CA TRP A 10 -4.09 -5.47 36.14
C TRP A 10 -4.83 -6.32 35.13
N VAL A 11 -6.14 -6.45 35.35
CA VAL A 11 -7.04 -7.24 34.50
C VAL A 11 -8.28 -6.41 34.20
N TRP A 12 -8.67 -6.35 32.93
CA TRP A 12 -9.90 -5.73 32.45
C TRP A 12 -10.72 -6.73 31.66
N GLU A 13 -12.03 -6.63 31.85
CA GLU A 13 -13.03 -7.41 31.13
C GLU A 13 -13.69 -6.47 30.12
N LEU A 14 -13.44 -6.71 28.83
CA LEU A 14 -13.79 -5.83 27.72
C LEU A 14 -14.77 -6.55 26.77
N GLN A 15 -15.63 -5.79 26.10
CA GLN A 15 -16.69 -6.32 25.22
C GLN A 15 -16.19 -6.68 23.82
N ALA A 16 -15.25 -5.92 23.26
CA ALA A 16 -14.68 -6.17 21.96
C ALA A 16 -13.80 -7.44 21.96
N SER A 17 -13.74 -8.13 20.82
CA SER A 17 -12.87 -9.30 20.63
C SER A 17 -11.38 -8.91 20.61
N PRO A 18 -10.45 -9.87 20.81
CA PRO A 18 -9.02 -9.59 20.72
C PRO A 18 -8.63 -8.94 19.39
N GLU A 19 -9.19 -9.41 18.28
CA GLU A 19 -8.97 -8.89 16.92
C GLU A 19 -9.43 -7.44 16.78
N GLN A 20 -10.59 -7.09 17.37
CA GLN A 20 -11.11 -5.74 17.33
C GLN A 20 -10.30 -4.77 18.21
N LEU A 21 -9.76 -5.26 19.33
CA LEU A 21 -8.97 -4.46 20.27
C LEU A 21 -7.51 -4.31 19.87
N TRP A 22 -6.94 -5.31 19.19
CA TRP A 22 -5.52 -5.35 18.87
C TRP A 22 -4.98 -4.07 18.19
N PRO A 23 -5.62 -3.50 17.17
CA PRO A 23 -5.14 -2.28 16.51
C PRO A 23 -5.06 -1.06 17.44
N LEU A 24 -5.82 -1.06 18.54
CA LEU A 24 -5.84 0.02 19.53
C LEU A 24 -4.86 -0.23 20.67
N VAL A 25 -4.79 -1.47 21.15
CA VAL A 25 -3.99 -1.86 22.32
C VAL A 25 -2.51 -2.04 21.95
N ALA A 26 -2.22 -2.54 20.75
CA ALA A 26 -0.86 -2.74 20.25
C ALA A 26 -0.21 -1.47 19.68
N ASP A 27 -0.97 -0.39 19.48
CA ASP A 27 -0.46 0.96 19.19
C ASP A 27 0.00 1.61 20.51
N THR A 28 1.22 1.28 20.92
CA THR A 28 1.76 1.80 22.18
C THR A 28 2.01 3.31 22.14
N ASN A 29 2.16 3.92 20.95
CA ASN A 29 2.24 5.37 20.81
C ASN A 29 0.93 6.04 21.21
N ARG A 30 -0.18 5.55 20.65
CA ARG A 30 -1.53 5.98 21.02
C ARG A 30 -1.82 5.72 22.48
N PHE A 31 -1.51 4.53 22.97
CA PHE A 31 -1.74 4.14 24.35
C PHE A 31 -0.98 5.02 25.34
N ASP A 32 0.32 5.28 25.11
CA ASP A 32 1.15 6.12 25.97
C ASP A 32 0.61 7.56 26.00
N ARG A 33 0.26 8.13 24.85
CA ARG A 33 -0.39 9.44 24.75
C ARG A 33 -1.70 9.50 25.52
N ASP A 34 -2.63 8.58 25.25
CA ASP A 34 -3.99 8.61 25.82
C ASP A 34 -4.00 8.27 27.32
N SER A 35 -3.00 7.51 27.78
CA SER A 35 -2.73 7.27 29.20
C SER A 35 -1.90 8.38 29.86
N GLY A 36 -1.62 9.48 29.14
CA GLY A 36 -0.92 10.66 29.66
C GLY A 36 0.52 10.39 30.08
N VAL A 37 1.15 9.36 29.53
CA VAL A 37 2.60 9.19 29.58
C VAL A 37 3.19 10.34 28.77
N PRO A 38 4.06 11.19 29.35
CA PRO A 38 4.66 12.30 28.62
C PRO A 38 5.33 11.82 27.33
N ALA A 39 5.15 12.58 26.26
CA ALA A 39 5.92 12.41 25.03
C ALA A 39 7.41 12.42 25.37
N ALA A 40 8.14 11.54 24.70
CA ALA A 40 9.58 11.54 24.80
C ALA A 40 10.12 12.78 24.08
N ASP A 41 10.67 13.75 24.82
CA ASP A 41 11.60 14.70 24.22
C ASP A 41 12.86 13.90 23.82
N LEU A 42 12.84 13.31 22.62
CA LEU A 42 13.97 12.53 22.09
C LEU A 42 15.14 13.49 21.90
N VAL A 43 16.12 13.41 22.82
CA VAL A 43 17.27 14.32 22.82
C VAL A 43 18.27 13.94 21.72
N THR A 44 18.16 12.71 21.21
CA THR A 44 18.94 12.09 20.14
C THR A 44 18.11 10.91 19.63
N ASP A 45 17.73 10.91 18.34
CA ASP A 45 16.99 9.82 17.70
C ASP A 45 17.59 8.45 18.09
N GLY A 46 16.73 7.46 18.32
CA GLY A 46 17.16 6.17 18.86
C GLY A 46 18.24 5.51 17.99
N GLU A 47 19.33 5.07 18.62
CA GLU A 47 20.43 4.40 17.92
C GLU A 47 20.11 2.90 17.84
N LEU A 48 19.94 2.38 16.62
CA LEU A 48 19.77 0.94 16.38
C LEU A 48 21.10 0.21 16.60
N LEU A 49 21.08 -0.84 17.41
CA LEU A 49 22.28 -1.58 17.81
C LEU A 49 22.58 -2.80 16.92
N GLY A 50 21.81 -3.00 15.85
CA GLY A 50 22.04 -4.04 14.82
C GLY A 50 21.44 -5.42 15.12
N ASP A 51 20.91 -5.65 16.31
CA ASP A 51 20.27 -6.90 16.76
C ASP A 51 18.80 -6.69 17.17
N GLY A 52 18.17 -5.68 16.57
CA GLY A 52 16.82 -5.23 16.91
C GLY A 52 16.71 -4.41 18.19
N ARG A 53 17.78 -4.28 19.00
CA ARG A 53 17.80 -3.38 20.16
C ARG A 53 17.94 -1.93 19.72
N VAL A 54 17.30 -1.04 20.49
CA VAL A 54 17.34 0.41 20.26
C VAL A 54 17.82 1.08 21.54
N ARG A 55 18.83 1.94 21.44
CA ARG A 55 19.21 2.83 22.52
C ARG A 55 18.40 4.11 22.44
N VAL A 56 17.76 4.49 23.54
CA VAL A 56 16.85 5.62 23.61
C VAL A 56 17.27 6.57 24.73
N ARG A 57 17.34 7.87 24.41
CA ARG A 57 17.59 8.93 25.38
C ARG A 57 16.48 9.96 25.35
N VAL A 58 15.77 10.09 26.46
CA VAL A 58 14.59 10.93 26.58
C VAL A 58 14.64 11.76 27.84
N ARG A 59 13.98 12.91 27.83
CA ARG A 59 13.75 13.69 29.05
C ARG A 59 12.32 13.53 29.51
N GLN A 60 12.13 13.08 30.75
CA GLN A 60 10.81 12.88 31.34
C GLN A 60 10.77 13.43 32.76
N TYR A 61 9.76 14.25 33.08
CA TYR A 61 9.62 14.91 34.38
C TYR A 61 10.89 15.67 34.81
N GLY A 62 11.60 16.27 33.85
CA GLY A 62 12.85 16.99 34.08
C GLY A 62 14.08 16.11 34.26
N VAL A 63 13.95 14.78 34.27
CA VAL A 63 15.02 13.79 34.41
C VAL A 63 15.38 13.20 33.05
N THR A 64 16.66 13.08 32.73
CA THR A 64 17.11 12.36 31.55
C THR A 64 17.15 10.86 31.82
N LEU A 65 16.40 10.10 31.04
CA LEU A 65 16.36 8.64 31.01
C LEU A 65 17.13 8.17 29.78
N ASP A 66 18.10 7.29 29.98
CA ASP A 66 18.91 6.66 28.96
C ASP A 66 18.79 5.15 29.16
N TYR A 67 18.24 4.46 28.18
CA TYR A 67 17.98 3.03 28.26
C TYR A 67 18.23 2.32 26.93
N VAL A 68 18.51 1.02 27.03
CA VAL A 68 18.47 0.11 25.88
C VAL A 68 17.14 -0.65 25.94
N GLN A 69 16.41 -0.64 24.84
CA GLN A 69 15.16 -1.38 24.67
C GLN A 69 15.45 -2.67 23.91
N ASP A 70 15.01 -3.79 24.47
CA ASP A 70 14.99 -5.08 23.76
C ASP A 70 13.94 -5.04 22.64
N PRO A 71 14.07 -5.85 21.57
CA PRO A 71 13.03 -5.95 20.56
C PRO A 71 11.66 -6.19 21.20
N PHE A 72 10.62 -5.53 20.69
CA PHE A 72 9.26 -5.90 21.04
C PHE A 72 9.04 -7.37 20.67
N VAL A 73 8.36 -8.11 21.54
CA VAL A 73 7.93 -9.48 21.27
C VAL A 73 6.42 -9.51 21.22
N TRP A 74 5.83 -10.16 20.23
CA TRP A 74 4.38 -10.25 20.12
C TRP A 74 3.90 -11.44 19.29
N ASP A 75 2.64 -11.78 19.56
CA ASP A 75 1.82 -12.73 18.81
C ASP A 75 0.48 -12.04 18.56
N GLU A 76 0.21 -11.61 17.33
CA GLU A 76 -1.07 -11.00 16.97
C GLU A 76 -2.21 -12.06 17.02
N PRO A 77 -3.41 -11.74 17.54
CA PRO A 77 -3.81 -10.55 18.30
C PRO A 77 -3.67 -10.72 19.84
N ARG A 78 -2.90 -11.72 20.30
CA ARG A 78 -2.96 -12.25 21.67
C ARG A 78 -2.09 -11.52 22.67
N ARG A 79 -0.87 -11.12 22.32
CA ARG A 79 0.03 -10.51 23.31
C ARG A 79 1.14 -9.69 22.69
N PHE A 80 1.62 -8.71 23.44
CA PHE A 80 2.90 -8.06 23.16
C PHE A 80 3.63 -7.69 24.45
N GLY A 81 4.95 -7.54 24.37
CA GLY A 81 5.78 -7.13 25.48
C GLY A 81 7.07 -6.48 25.05
N VAL A 82 7.67 -5.76 25.98
CA VAL A 82 8.96 -5.09 25.78
C VAL A 82 9.71 -5.00 27.10
N THR A 83 11.04 -5.08 27.03
CA THR A 83 11.92 -4.86 28.18
C THR A 83 12.85 -3.68 27.90
N ARG A 84 13.02 -2.81 28.91
CA ARG A 84 13.89 -1.63 28.87
C ARG A 84 14.89 -1.72 30.02
N HIS A 85 16.18 -1.53 29.70
CA HIS A 85 17.30 -1.56 30.63
C HIS A 85 17.88 -0.16 30.79
N PHE A 86 17.65 0.46 31.95
CA PHE A 86 17.96 1.86 32.20
C PHE A 86 19.37 2.05 32.77
N SER A 87 20.16 2.85 32.06
CA SER A 87 21.48 3.30 32.51
C SER A 87 21.41 4.60 33.33
N SER A 88 20.34 5.39 33.19
CA SER A 88 20.03 6.56 34.01
C SER A 88 18.57 6.60 34.48
N GLY A 89 18.28 7.43 35.51
CA GLY A 89 16.94 7.59 36.06
C GLY A 89 16.66 6.73 37.30
N PRO A 90 15.38 6.69 37.76
CA PRO A 90 14.99 6.01 39.01
C PRO A 90 14.78 4.49 38.85
N ILE A 91 14.53 4.03 37.62
CA ILE A 91 14.26 2.63 37.28
C ILE A 91 15.58 1.96 36.83
N GLY A 92 15.77 0.69 37.16
CA GLY A 92 16.89 -0.14 36.66
C GLY A 92 16.48 -0.96 35.44
N ARG A 93 15.39 -1.72 35.56
CA ARG A 93 14.77 -2.50 34.49
C ARG A 93 13.27 -2.29 34.52
N LEU A 94 12.64 -2.16 33.36
CA LEU A 94 11.17 -2.14 33.19
C LEU A 94 10.80 -3.24 32.20
N ARG A 95 9.87 -4.13 32.55
CA ARG A 95 9.29 -5.11 31.64
C ARG A 95 7.78 -4.92 31.62
N ILE A 96 7.22 -4.98 30.42
CA ILE A 96 5.79 -4.84 30.17
C ILE A 96 5.32 -6.07 29.38
N LEU A 97 4.15 -6.58 29.74
CA LEU A 97 3.45 -7.63 29.00
C LEU A 97 1.95 -7.33 28.99
N ALA A 98 1.35 -7.25 27.81
CA ALA A 98 -0.08 -7.19 27.60
C ALA A 98 -0.54 -8.50 26.95
N GLU A 99 -1.61 -9.10 27.47
CA GLU A 99 -2.22 -10.35 26.99
C GLU A 99 -3.72 -10.14 26.81
N LEU A 100 -4.26 -10.55 25.67
CA LEU A 100 -5.64 -10.44 25.24
C LEU A 100 -6.17 -11.86 25.04
N ASP A 101 -6.88 -12.37 26.04
CA ASP A 101 -7.49 -13.70 26.00
C ASP A 101 -8.97 -13.60 25.61
N GLU A 102 -9.40 -14.38 24.62
CA GLU A 102 -10.81 -14.46 24.26
C GLU A 102 -11.63 -15.12 25.37
N ARG A 103 -12.78 -14.53 25.69
CA ARG A 103 -13.64 -15.03 26.76
C ARG A 103 -14.71 -15.99 26.23
N PRO A 104 -15.11 -17.02 27.01
CA PRO A 104 -16.13 -17.98 26.58
C PRO A 104 -17.51 -17.36 26.26
N ASP A 105 -17.83 -16.22 26.86
CA ASP A 105 -19.07 -15.46 26.65
C ASP A 105 -18.95 -14.40 25.54
N GLY A 106 -17.81 -14.32 24.86
CA GLY A 106 -17.45 -13.27 23.91
C GLY A 106 -16.74 -12.09 24.58
N GLY A 107 -15.93 -11.37 23.82
CA GLY A 107 -15.10 -10.25 24.30
C GLY A 107 -13.72 -10.70 24.79
N THR A 108 -13.03 -9.83 25.53
CA THR A 108 -11.60 -9.99 25.86
C THR A 108 -11.31 -9.80 27.34
N THR A 109 -10.52 -10.71 27.92
CA THR A 109 -9.82 -10.48 29.18
C THR A 109 -8.44 -9.91 28.86
N LEU A 110 -8.28 -8.60 29.06
CA LEU A 110 -7.00 -7.90 28.89
C LEU A 110 -6.22 -7.95 30.21
N THR A 111 -5.10 -8.66 30.23
CA THR A 111 -4.14 -8.65 31.33
C THR A 111 -2.96 -7.75 30.98
N TYR A 112 -2.65 -6.75 31.81
CA TYR A 112 -1.47 -5.90 31.64
C TYR A 112 -0.57 -6.03 32.87
N GLN A 113 0.68 -6.38 32.65
CA GLN A 113 1.66 -6.69 33.69
C GLN A 113 2.88 -5.79 33.55
N VAL A 114 3.35 -5.26 34.68
CA VAL A 114 4.52 -4.39 34.74
C VAL A 114 5.45 -4.87 35.84
N TRP A 115 6.72 -5.12 35.47
CA TRP A 115 7.81 -5.39 36.41
C TRP A 115 8.82 -4.24 36.37
N ALA A 116 9.22 -3.73 37.53
CA ALA A 116 10.19 -2.64 37.61
C ALA A 116 11.19 -2.84 38.75
N THR A 117 12.49 -2.71 38.48
CA THR A 117 13.53 -2.69 39.51
C THR A 117 13.95 -1.27 39.85
N ARG A 118 14.40 -1.05 41.08
CA ARG A 118 14.84 0.26 41.57
C ARG A 118 16.33 0.45 41.33
N ARG A 119 16.74 1.57 40.72
CA ARG A 119 18.16 1.92 40.54
C ARG A 119 18.73 2.77 41.67
N ASN A 120 17.92 3.66 42.24
CA ASN A 120 18.34 4.59 43.30
C ASN A 120 17.15 4.98 44.21
N ALA A 121 17.39 5.85 45.19
CA ALA A 121 16.39 6.27 46.18
C ALA A 121 15.15 6.94 45.57
N LEU A 122 15.26 7.59 44.39
CA LEU A 122 14.10 8.14 43.68
C LEU A 122 13.14 7.03 43.21
N GLY A 123 13.63 5.80 43.01
CA GLY A 123 12.82 4.62 42.68
C GLY A 123 11.86 4.17 43.79
N LEU A 124 11.89 4.77 44.98
CA LEU A 124 10.91 4.51 46.03
C LEU A 124 9.48 4.91 45.61
N SER A 125 9.33 5.84 44.65
CA SER A 125 8.01 6.26 44.13
C SER A 125 7.37 5.29 43.13
N ILE A 126 8.10 4.26 42.67
CA ILE A 126 7.63 3.33 41.63
C ILE A 126 6.25 2.71 41.95
N PRO A 127 5.98 2.16 43.16
CA PRO A 127 4.68 1.55 43.46
C PRO A 127 3.51 2.55 43.41
N ILE A 128 3.74 3.84 43.70
CA ILE A 128 2.70 4.86 43.65
C ILE A 128 2.44 5.28 42.19
N GLN A 129 3.51 5.53 41.44
CA GLN A 129 3.42 5.95 40.04
C GLN A 129 2.78 4.86 39.18
N ILE A 130 3.27 3.62 39.29
CA ILE A 130 2.77 2.49 38.50
C ILE A 130 1.44 1.99 39.10
N GLY A 131 1.43 1.54 40.36
CA GLY A 131 0.28 0.87 40.98
C GLY A 131 -0.99 1.72 41.13
N GLN A 132 -0.88 3.05 41.28
CA GLN A 132 -2.04 3.91 41.54
C GLN A 132 -2.32 4.92 40.42
N ILE A 133 -1.31 5.68 39.99
CA ILE A 133 -1.51 6.75 39.01
C ILE A 133 -1.75 6.17 37.62
N LEU A 134 -0.85 5.32 37.12
CA LEU A 134 -0.99 4.71 35.79
C LEU A 134 -2.23 3.83 35.70
N ARG A 135 -2.55 3.02 36.72
CA ARG A 135 -3.76 2.18 36.74
C ARG A 135 -5.04 2.94 36.36
N ARG A 136 -5.27 4.11 36.96
CA ARG A 136 -6.48 4.92 36.68
C ARG A 136 -6.50 5.44 35.23
N ARG A 137 -5.34 5.79 34.71
CA ARG A 137 -5.21 6.29 33.33
C ARG A 137 -5.38 5.15 32.32
N PHE A 138 -4.83 3.98 32.62
CA PHE A 138 -4.96 2.77 31.80
C PHE A 138 -6.41 2.29 31.76
N ASP A 139 -7.11 2.30 32.91
CA ASP A 139 -8.55 1.96 32.94
C ASP A 139 -9.37 2.89 32.03
N LYS A 140 -9.11 4.20 32.06
CA LYS A 140 -9.76 5.14 31.15
C LYS A 140 -9.43 4.85 29.68
N ALA A 141 -8.16 4.61 29.36
CA ALA A 141 -7.72 4.33 27.99
C ALA A 141 -8.35 3.04 27.45
N PHE A 142 -8.22 1.92 28.15
CA PHE A 142 -8.74 0.62 27.67
C PHE A 142 -10.26 0.60 27.56
N ARG A 143 -11.01 1.24 28.46
CA ARG A 143 -12.47 1.37 28.30
C ARG A 143 -12.86 2.24 27.10
N THR A 144 -12.05 3.24 26.77
CA THR A 144 -12.26 4.06 25.57
C THR A 144 -12.01 3.22 24.32
N PHE A 145 -10.93 2.43 24.31
CA PHE A 145 -10.60 1.54 23.21
C PHE A 145 -11.67 0.47 23.00
N ASP A 146 -12.19 -0.12 24.08
CA ASP A 146 -13.28 -1.10 24.03
C ASP A 146 -14.54 -0.51 23.38
N ALA A 147 -14.98 0.68 23.82
CA ALA A 147 -16.15 1.33 23.25
C ALA A 147 -15.99 1.63 21.74
N LEU A 148 -14.79 2.03 21.32
CA LEU A 148 -14.49 2.36 19.92
C LEU A 148 -14.35 1.12 19.04
N ALA A 149 -13.74 0.06 19.57
CA ALA A 149 -13.64 -1.23 18.91
C ALA A 149 -15.04 -1.83 18.67
N VAL A 150 -15.92 -1.82 19.68
CA VAL A 150 -17.31 -2.25 19.55
C VAL A 150 -18.08 -1.38 18.54
N ALA A 151 -17.84 -0.06 18.52
CA ALA A 151 -18.47 0.85 17.58
C ALA A 151 -17.91 0.77 16.16
N GLY A 152 -16.82 0.04 15.92
CA GLY A 152 -16.14 -0.03 14.64
C GLY A 152 -15.50 1.30 14.20
N THR A 153 -15.07 2.15 15.14
CA THR A 153 -14.46 3.47 14.87
C THR A 153 -13.11 3.68 15.57
N PRO A 154 -12.15 2.75 15.43
CA PRO A 154 -10.86 2.83 16.14
C PRO A 154 -10.06 4.10 15.82
N GLU A 155 -10.22 4.70 14.64
CA GLU A 155 -9.56 5.95 14.24
C GLU A 155 -10.01 7.20 15.00
N LEU A 156 -11.14 7.12 15.73
CA LEU A 156 -11.64 8.21 16.57
C LEU A 156 -11.08 8.11 18.00
N ALA A 157 -10.20 7.15 18.28
CA ALA A 157 -9.55 6.98 19.57
C ALA A 157 -8.50 8.06 19.82
N SER A 158 -8.95 9.24 20.24
CA SER A 158 -8.06 10.26 20.76
C SER A 158 -8.47 10.68 22.17
N GLY A 159 -7.52 10.59 23.10
CA GLY A 159 -7.59 11.25 24.40
C GLY A 159 -7.39 12.77 24.32
N SER A 160 -7.01 13.29 23.14
CA SER A 160 -6.70 14.71 22.88
C SER A 160 -7.58 15.29 21.77
N THR A 161 -7.92 16.58 21.85
CA THR A 161 -8.68 17.25 20.79
C THR A 161 -7.75 17.56 19.61
N PRO A 162 -8.10 17.15 18.36
CA PRO A 162 -7.32 17.48 17.17
C PRO A 162 -7.01 18.98 17.05
N THR A 163 -5.78 19.32 16.66
CA THR A 163 -5.36 20.72 16.47
C THR A 163 -5.65 21.19 15.04
N LEU A 164 -6.85 21.73 14.84
CA LEU A 164 -7.25 22.28 13.55
C LEU A 164 -6.59 23.64 13.28
N ALA A 165 -6.24 23.88 12.02
CA ALA A 165 -5.78 25.19 11.59
C ALA A 165 -6.91 26.23 11.71
N ARG A 166 -6.57 27.50 11.94
CA ARG A 166 -7.56 28.59 12.05
C ARG A 166 -8.45 28.71 10.82
N THR A 167 -7.93 28.34 9.65
CA THR A 167 -8.62 28.39 8.35
C THR A 167 -9.26 27.06 7.95
N ALA A 168 -9.28 26.04 8.82
CA ALA A 168 -9.70 24.69 8.44
C ALA A 168 -11.09 24.64 7.82
N ASP A 169 -12.09 25.24 8.46
CA ASP A 169 -13.46 25.22 7.98
C ASP A 169 -13.66 26.01 6.69
N GLU A 170 -12.97 27.16 6.54
CA GLU A 170 -12.96 27.94 5.31
C GLU A 170 -12.36 27.14 4.14
N ARG A 171 -11.26 26.41 4.39
CA ARG A 171 -10.61 25.55 3.40
C ARG A 171 -11.50 24.38 2.98
N ILE A 172 -12.16 23.72 3.93
CA ILE A 172 -13.09 22.62 3.65
C ILE A 172 -14.30 23.13 2.84
N ALA A 173 -14.88 24.28 3.22
CA ALA A 173 -15.97 24.88 2.46
C ALA A 173 -15.54 25.28 1.03
N ALA A 174 -14.34 25.86 0.88
CA ALA A 174 -13.79 26.22 -0.42
C ALA A 174 -13.53 24.99 -1.30
N ALA A 175 -13.00 23.90 -0.74
CA ALA A 175 -12.80 22.65 -1.46
C ALA A 175 -14.12 22.07 -1.98
N ARG A 176 -15.16 22.07 -1.14
CA ARG A 176 -16.50 21.62 -1.52
C ARG A 176 -17.08 22.45 -2.67
N ALA A 177 -16.92 23.77 -2.62
CA ALA A 177 -17.36 24.67 -3.69
C ALA A 177 -16.53 24.49 -4.98
N GLY A 178 -15.25 24.14 -4.85
CA GLY A 178 -14.32 23.96 -5.96
C GLY A 178 -14.42 22.61 -6.68
N LEU A 179 -15.18 21.65 -6.15
CA LEU A 179 -15.24 20.28 -6.67
C LEU A 179 -15.61 20.21 -8.16
N THR A 180 -16.57 21.01 -8.61
CA THR A 180 -17.01 21.06 -10.01
C THR A 180 -16.02 21.74 -10.95
N GLY A 181 -15.08 22.54 -10.40
CA GLY A 181 -14.04 23.23 -11.17
C GLY A 181 -12.78 22.40 -11.40
N VAL A 182 -12.66 21.25 -10.75
CA VAL A 182 -11.52 20.33 -10.91
C VAL A 182 -11.80 19.40 -12.09
N PRO A 183 -10.82 19.15 -12.99
CA PRO A 183 -10.98 18.18 -14.08
C PRO A 183 -11.50 16.83 -13.58
N GLY A 184 -12.71 16.47 -14.02
CA GLY A 184 -13.42 15.27 -13.61
C GLY A 184 -13.84 15.21 -12.14
N GLY A 185 -13.69 16.29 -11.37
CA GLY A 185 -14.16 16.37 -9.98
C GLY A 185 -15.68 16.17 -9.83
N SER A 186 -16.46 16.39 -10.88
CA SER A 186 -17.89 16.06 -10.93
C SER A 186 -18.20 14.56 -10.81
N SER A 187 -17.22 13.67 -11.04
CA SER A 187 -17.42 12.22 -10.84
C SER A 187 -17.06 11.74 -9.43
N VAL A 188 -16.50 12.59 -8.58
CA VAL A 188 -16.32 12.29 -7.15
C VAL A 188 -17.61 12.65 -6.41
N ASP A 189 -18.15 11.70 -5.65
CA ASP A 189 -19.31 11.95 -4.79
C ASP A 189 -18.99 13.05 -3.75
N PRO A 190 -19.72 14.19 -3.74
CA PRO A 190 -19.54 15.22 -2.72
C PRO A 190 -19.65 14.69 -1.28
N ALA A 191 -20.46 13.65 -1.05
CA ALA A 191 -20.61 13.03 0.26
C ALA A 191 -19.31 12.33 0.71
N LEU A 192 -18.52 11.80 -0.21
CA LEU A 192 -17.22 11.20 0.08
C LEU A 192 -16.20 12.26 0.50
N LEU A 193 -16.20 13.42 -0.16
CA LEU A 193 -15.37 14.55 0.24
C LEU A 193 -15.78 15.08 1.62
N ASP A 194 -17.08 15.17 1.89
CA ASP A 194 -17.62 15.57 3.20
C ASP A 194 -17.20 14.55 4.30
N ARG A 195 -17.24 13.24 3.99
CA ARG A 195 -16.78 12.17 4.90
C ARG A 195 -15.28 12.25 5.18
N LEU A 196 -14.46 12.48 4.14
CA LEU A 196 -13.02 12.69 4.30
C LEU A 196 -12.73 13.94 5.15
N ALA A 197 -13.43 15.04 4.92
CA ALA A 197 -13.28 16.25 5.71
C ALA A 197 -13.68 16.05 7.19
N ASP A 198 -14.73 15.27 7.47
CA ASP A 198 -15.11 14.90 8.83
C ASP A 198 -14.03 14.03 9.51
N HIS A 199 -13.48 13.06 8.77
CA HIS A 199 -12.37 12.24 9.24
C HIS A 199 -11.15 13.11 9.60
N LEU A 200 -10.77 14.06 8.72
CA LEU A 200 -9.68 15.01 9.01
C LEU A 200 -9.94 15.88 10.24
N ARG A 201 -11.21 16.18 10.57
CA ARG A 201 -11.56 16.96 11.77
C ARG A 201 -11.51 16.16 13.06
N ARG A 202 -11.86 14.88 13.02
CA ARG A 202 -12.19 14.09 14.21
C ARG A 202 -11.21 12.97 14.53
N ALA A 203 -10.60 12.36 13.51
CA ALA A 203 -9.70 11.24 13.70
C ALA A 203 -8.47 11.66 14.51
N ASP A 204 -7.81 10.72 15.17
CA ASP A 204 -6.59 10.98 15.92
C ASP A 204 -5.41 11.37 15.01
N ASP A 205 -4.38 12.04 15.55
CA ASP A 205 -3.23 12.51 14.74
C ASP A 205 -2.47 11.37 14.07
N VAL A 206 -2.37 10.19 14.72
CA VAL A 206 -1.69 9.02 14.16
C VAL A 206 -2.46 8.48 12.96
N ALA A 207 -3.80 8.41 13.07
CA ALA A 207 -4.67 7.95 11.99
C ALA A 207 -4.60 8.84 10.74
N VAL A 208 -4.41 10.16 10.91
CA VAL A 208 -4.34 11.10 9.77
C VAL A 208 -2.91 11.43 9.32
N ALA A 209 -1.88 11.13 10.12
CA ALA A 209 -0.48 11.39 9.76
C ALA A 209 -0.06 10.67 8.47
N ARG A 210 -0.62 9.48 8.25
CA ARG A 210 -0.36 8.62 7.10
C ARG A 210 -1.64 7.95 6.62
N LEU A 211 -2.45 8.69 5.88
CA LEU A 211 -3.71 8.22 5.31
C LEU A 211 -3.42 7.32 4.11
N ARG A 212 -3.78 6.04 4.25
CA ARG A 212 -3.82 5.06 3.17
C ARG A 212 -5.23 4.97 2.60
N PRO A 213 -5.47 5.34 1.33
CA PRO A 213 -6.81 5.34 0.76
C PRO A 213 -7.49 3.98 0.76
N TYR A 214 -6.76 2.88 0.50
CA TYR A 214 -7.36 1.54 0.44
C TYR A 214 -7.72 1.02 1.83
N ALA A 215 -6.84 1.19 2.81
CA ALA A 215 -7.18 0.91 4.21
C ALA A 215 -8.40 1.73 4.69
N LEU A 216 -8.50 2.99 4.26
CA LEU A 216 -9.65 3.84 4.59
C LEU A 216 -10.93 3.38 3.89
N ALA A 217 -10.83 2.98 2.62
CA ALA A 217 -11.95 2.47 1.83
C ALA A 217 -12.53 1.18 2.40
N ASP A 218 -11.66 0.22 2.75
CA ASP A 218 -12.06 -1.06 3.34
C ASP A 218 -12.80 -0.84 4.65
N ARG A 219 -12.29 0.05 5.52
CA ARG A 219 -12.98 0.45 6.76
C ARG A 219 -14.33 1.12 6.51
N TRP A 220 -14.42 1.95 5.47
CA TRP A 220 -15.64 2.67 5.13
C TRP A 220 -16.67 1.83 4.38
N GLY A 221 -16.30 0.63 3.93
CA GLY A 221 -17.12 -0.21 3.06
C GLY A 221 -17.35 0.43 1.70
N LEU A 222 -16.38 1.17 1.18
CA LEU A 222 -16.48 1.92 -0.08
C LEU A 222 -15.52 1.37 -1.14
N PRO A 223 -15.79 1.58 -2.44
CA PRO A 223 -14.85 1.20 -3.48
C PRO A 223 -13.49 1.89 -3.30
N ARG A 224 -12.42 1.09 -3.24
CA ARG A 224 -11.03 1.56 -3.10
C ARG A 224 -10.66 2.66 -4.10
N ARG A 225 -11.13 2.51 -5.34
CA ARG A 225 -10.91 3.47 -6.42
C ARG A 225 -11.48 4.85 -6.09
N ASP A 226 -12.72 4.90 -5.63
CA ASP A 226 -13.44 6.15 -5.35
C ASP A 226 -12.75 6.93 -4.23
N VAL A 227 -12.29 6.24 -3.19
CA VAL A 227 -11.56 6.84 -2.07
C VAL A 227 -10.20 7.37 -2.50
N LEU A 228 -9.47 6.64 -3.35
CA LEU A 228 -8.21 7.14 -3.92
C LEU A 228 -8.44 8.38 -4.77
N GLU A 229 -9.41 8.38 -5.68
CA GLU A 229 -9.71 9.55 -6.49
C GLU A 229 -10.19 10.75 -5.67
N ALA A 230 -11.00 10.51 -4.64
CA ALA A 230 -11.39 11.56 -3.70
C ALA A 230 -10.18 12.14 -2.97
N ALA A 231 -9.20 11.32 -2.56
CA ALA A 231 -7.96 11.79 -1.94
C ALA A 231 -7.10 12.61 -2.93
N LEU A 232 -7.02 12.20 -4.19
CA LEU A 232 -6.36 12.95 -5.27
C LEU A 232 -7.03 14.33 -5.47
N VAL A 233 -8.37 14.36 -5.60
CA VAL A 233 -9.12 15.61 -5.76
C VAL A 233 -8.99 16.50 -4.52
N ALA A 234 -9.07 15.93 -3.32
CA ALA A 234 -8.87 16.64 -2.06
C ALA A 234 -7.45 17.23 -1.95
N THR A 235 -6.44 16.56 -2.49
CA THR A 235 -5.07 17.08 -2.59
C THR A 235 -5.02 18.28 -3.53
N ARG A 236 -5.65 18.18 -4.71
CA ARG A 236 -5.72 19.30 -5.68
C ARG A 236 -6.46 20.52 -5.10
N LEU A 237 -7.45 20.29 -4.24
CA LEU A 237 -8.22 21.32 -3.54
C LEU A 237 -7.53 21.84 -2.27
N GLY A 238 -6.35 21.32 -1.91
CA GLY A 238 -5.55 21.80 -0.77
C GLY A 238 -6.02 21.31 0.60
N LEU A 239 -6.81 20.22 0.66
CA LEU A 239 -7.17 19.57 1.92
C LEU A 239 -6.13 18.57 2.40
N LEU A 240 -5.50 17.89 1.44
CA LEU A 240 -4.47 16.90 1.67
C LEU A 240 -3.17 17.34 0.98
N ARG A 241 -2.09 16.67 1.36
CA ARG A 241 -0.81 16.65 0.64
C ARG A 241 -0.41 15.20 0.39
N PHE A 242 0.38 14.98 -0.65
CA PHE A 242 1.00 13.69 -0.91
C PHE A 242 2.07 13.38 0.13
N ARG A 243 2.34 12.09 0.30
CA ARG A 243 3.52 11.53 0.93
C ARG A 243 3.96 10.33 0.10
N TRP A 244 5.01 10.52 -0.68
CA TRP A 244 5.69 9.47 -1.43
C TRP A 244 6.69 8.78 -0.52
N ASP A 245 6.32 7.60 0.00
CA ASP A 245 7.16 6.83 0.90
C ASP A 245 7.99 5.80 0.11
N VAL A 246 9.31 5.82 0.24
CA VAL A 246 10.18 4.72 -0.20
C VAL A 246 10.41 3.77 0.97
N LEU A 247 9.81 2.59 0.87
CA LEU A 247 9.80 1.60 1.93
C LEU A 247 11.00 0.65 1.83
N CYS A 248 11.51 0.24 2.98
CA CYS A 248 12.39 -0.92 3.04
C CYS A 248 11.58 -2.20 2.68
N PRO A 249 12.04 -3.06 1.76
CA PRO A 249 11.30 -4.29 1.39
C PRO A 249 11.27 -5.35 2.51
N GLN A 250 12.08 -5.17 3.56
CA GLN A 250 12.15 -6.07 4.69
C GLN A 250 11.22 -5.63 5.83
N CYS A 251 11.41 -4.42 6.38
CA CYS A 251 10.59 -3.93 7.49
C CYS A 251 9.40 -3.05 7.08
N ARG A 252 9.27 -2.69 5.79
CA ARG A 252 8.20 -1.83 5.21
C ARG A 252 8.04 -0.45 5.86
N ILE A 253 9.02 -0.02 6.65
CA ILE A 253 9.09 1.33 7.19
C ILE A 253 9.65 2.24 6.09
N ALA A 254 9.06 3.42 5.93
CA ALA A 254 9.55 4.46 5.05
C ALA A 254 10.96 4.89 5.48
N LYS A 255 11.90 4.88 4.53
CA LYS A 255 13.28 5.37 4.73
C LYS A 255 13.54 6.70 4.03
N ALA A 256 12.65 7.06 3.11
CA ALA A 256 12.51 8.40 2.59
C ALA A 256 11.02 8.70 2.45
N THR A 257 10.63 9.95 2.72
CA THR A 257 9.30 10.46 2.42
C THR A 257 9.40 11.87 1.88
N ASP A 258 8.74 12.13 0.76
CA ASP A 258 8.63 13.47 0.17
C ASP A 258 7.22 13.77 -0.35
N ASP A 259 6.90 15.06 -0.47
CA ASP A 259 5.58 15.50 -0.96
C ASP A 259 5.48 15.47 -2.50
N HIS A 260 6.59 15.26 -3.21
CA HIS A 260 6.66 15.25 -4.67
C HIS A 260 7.42 14.03 -5.20
N LEU A 261 6.92 13.45 -6.29
CA LEU A 261 7.52 12.30 -6.96
C LEU A 261 8.93 12.60 -7.48
N VAL A 262 9.22 13.88 -7.78
CA VAL A 262 10.53 14.35 -8.24
C VAL A 262 11.58 14.32 -7.13
N GLU A 263 11.19 14.20 -5.86
CA GLU A 263 12.15 14.13 -4.75
C GLU A 263 12.41 12.69 -4.29
N VAL A 264 11.63 11.72 -4.79
CA VAL A 264 11.78 10.29 -4.48
C VAL A 264 13.20 9.81 -4.84
N PRO A 265 14.00 9.33 -3.87
CA PRO A 265 15.35 8.88 -4.15
C PRO A 265 15.34 7.55 -4.93
N THR A 266 16.32 7.36 -5.81
CA THR A 266 16.48 6.13 -6.59
C THR A 266 16.94 4.93 -5.75
N ALA A 267 17.53 5.17 -4.58
CA ALA A 267 17.98 4.15 -3.65
C ALA A 267 17.93 4.65 -2.21
N ILE A 268 17.72 3.71 -1.28
CA ILE A 268 17.68 3.94 0.16
C ILE A 268 18.56 2.91 0.88
N HIS A 269 19.14 3.30 2.01
CA HIS A 269 19.74 2.40 2.98
C HIS A 269 18.79 2.23 4.18
N CYS A 270 18.67 1.02 4.72
CA CYS A 270 17.91 0.76 5.94
C CYS A 270 18.84 0.32 7.06
N ASP A 271 19.14 1.22 8.01
CA ASP A 271 20.03 0.91 9.14
C ASP A 271 19.51 -0.27 9.99
N ALA A 272 18.18 -0.36 10.15
CA ALA A 272 17.54 -1.41 10.94
C ALA A 272 17.67 -2.81 10.31
N CYS A 273 17.71 -2.88 8.98
CA CYS A 273 17.79 -4.15 8.26
C CYS A 273 19.19 -4.41 7.69
N GLY A 274 20.07 -3.42 7.68
CA GLY A 274 21.41 -3.50 7.10
C GLY A 274 21.41 -3.73 5.58
N ILE A 275 20.37 -3.28 4.87
CA ILE A 275 20.23 -3.51 3.42
C ILE A 275 20.16 -2.20 2.63
N ASP A 276 20.72 -2.25 1.42
CA ASP A 276 20.51 -1.26 0.37
C ASP A 276 19.39 -1.72 -0.56
N THR A 277 18.52 -0.82 -0.99
CA THR A 277 17.44 -1.13 -1.92
C THR A 277 17.19 0.02 -2.89
N THR A 278 16.95 -0.31 -4.15
CA THR A 278 16.54 0.65 -5.18
C THR A 278 15.04 0.91 -5.11
N ALA A 279 14.62 2.14 -5.40
CA ALA A 279 13.21 2.46 -5.57
C ALA A 279 12.63 1.68 -6.76
N ASN A 280 11.44 1.12 -6.55
CA ASN A 280 10.65 0.42 -7.53
C ASN A 280 9.18 0.77 -7.28
N LEU A 281 8.58 1.47 -8.24
CA LEU A 281 7.24 2.04 -8.13
C LEU A 281 6.15 0.98 -7.90
N ALA A 282 6.38 -0.28 -8.27
CA ALA A 282 5.43 -1.37 -8.07
C ALA A 282 5.63 -2.14 -6.76
N ARG A 283 6.78 -2.01 -6.10
CA ARG A 283 7.17 -2.91 -5.00
C ARG A 283 7.43 -2.22 -3.67
N ASN A 284 7.95 -1.00 -3.68
CA ASN A 284 8.37 -0.34 -2.45
C ASN A 284 8.25 1.18 -2.48
N VAL A 285 7.58 1.77 -3.47
CA VAL A 285 7.17 3.17 -3.41
C VAL A 285 5.66 3.22 -3.21
N GLU A 286 5.24 3.83 -2.10
CA GLU A 286 3.84 4.00 -1.72
C GLU A 286 3.43 5.45 -1.86
N LEU A 287 2.21 5.71 -2.33
CA LEU A 287 1.56 7.00 -2.14
C LEU A 287 0.63 6.93 -0.94
N THR A 288 0.93 7.73 0.09
CA THR A 288 0.01 8.02 1.19
C THR A 288 -0.34 9.51 1.21
N PHE A 289 -1.27 9.89 2.07
CA PHE A 289 -1.73 11.28 2.19
C PHE A 289 -1.60 11.75 3.63
N ALA A 290 -1.47 13.06 3.82
CA ALA A 290 -1.58 13.69 5.12
C ALA A 290 -2.44 14.96 5.00
N PRO A 291 -3.07 15.44 6.09
CA PRO A 291 -3.71 16.74 6.10
C PRO A 291 -2.74 17.83 5.65
N ALA A 292 -3.22 18.75 4.82
CA ALA A 292 -2.49 19.97 4.56
C ALA A 292 -2.37 20.78 5.89
N PRO A 293 -1.21 21.39 6.19
CA PRO A 293 -1.04 22.20 7.41
C PRO A 293 -2.04 23.36 7.55
N THR A 294 -2.60 23.82 6.42
CA THR A 294 -3.67 24.83 6.35
C THR A 294 -5.05 24.32 6.78
N VAL A 295 -5.19 23.01 6.94
CA VAL A 295 -6.39 22.33 7.46
C VAL A 295 -6.14 21.82 8.88
N ARG A 296 -5.04 21.10 9.10
CA ARG A 296 -4.74 20.49 10.39
C ARG A 296 -3.23 20.36 10.58
N LEU A 297 -2.77 20.69 11.78
CA LEU A 297 -1.41 20.38 12.21
C LEU A 297 -1.44 18.98 12.82
N VAL A 298 -0.51 18.14 12.38
CA VAL A 298 -0.32 16.79 12.89
C VAL A 298 1.09 16.75 13.45
N ASP A 299 1.21 16.47 14.74
CA ASP A 299 2.50 16.20 15.37
C ASP A 299 2.59 14.69 15.61
N PRO A 300 3.39 13.94 14.84
CA PRO A 300 3.61 12.53 15.10
C PRO A 300 4.63 12.42 16.24
N ASP A 301 4.24 12.80 17.46
CA ASP A 301 5.04 12.51 18.65
C ASP A 301 5.31 11.00 18.70
N GLU A 302 6.58 10.61 18.68
CA GLU A 302 7.00 9.21 18.80
C GLU A 302 7.24 8.88 20.28
N TYR A 303 6.31 8.15 20.89
CA TYR A 303 6.39 7.77 22.31
C TYR A 303 7.20 6.48 22.52
N CYS A 304 7.11 5.56 21.57
CA CYS A 304 7.57 4.20 21.67
C CYS A 304 8.03 3.63 20.31
N ILE A 305 9.33 3.42 20.19
CA ILE A 305 9.99 2.88 18.99
C ILE A 305 9.77 1.37 18.91
N GLY A 306 9.46 0.86 17.71
CA GLY A 306 9.41 -0.57 17.40
C GLY A 306 8.16 -1.30 17.91
N ASN A 307 7.07 -0.57 18.16
CA ASN A 307 5.80 -1.16 18.60
C ASN A 307 5.10 -1.95 17.47
N PRO A 308 4.22 -2.94 17.80
CA PRO A 308 3.59 -3.79 16.78
C PRO A 308 2.78 -3.01 15.73
N ALA A 309 2.11 -1.91 16.11
CA ALA A 309 1.32 -1.11 15.17
C ALA A 309 2.16 -0.37 14.13
N ALA A 310 3.47 -0.18 14.37
CA ALA A 310 4.40 0.37 13.38
C ALA A 310 4.72 -0.63 12.24
N THR A 311 4.56 -1.92 12.50
CA THR A 311 4.80 -3.01 11.53
C THR A 311 3.60 -3.96 11.46
N PRO A 312 2.42 -3.49 10.99
CA PRO A 312 1.17 -4.26 11.03
C PRO A 312 1.18 -5.50 10.11
N HIS A 313 2.20 -5.64 9.28
CA HIS A 313 2.41 -6.83 8.44
C HIS A 313 3.12 -7.95 9.20
N VAL A 314 3.76 -7.67 10.34
CA VAL A 314 4.47 -8.67 11.14
C VAL A 314 3.49 -9.21 12.19
N VAL A 315 3.03 -10.44 12.00
CA VAL A 315 2.04 -11.09 12.88
C VAL A 315 2.69 -11.74 14.10
N HIS A 316 3.99 -12.03 14.01
CA HIS A 316 4.78 -12.58 15.10
C HIS A 316 6.18 -11.99 15.07
N GLN A 317 6.67 -11.60 16.24
CA GLN A 317 8.08 -11.27 16.46
C GLN A 317 8.51 -11.84 17.81
N GLY A 318 9.59 -12.61 17.84
CA GLY A 318 10.05 -13.28 19.05
C GLY A 318 11.56 -13.51 19.05
N LEU A 319 12.18 -13.34 20.21
CA LEU A 319 13.55 -13.79 20.47
C LEU A 319 13.54 -15.29 20.72
N LEU A 320 14.37 -16.04 20.00
CA LEU A 320 14.54 -17.49 20.21
C LEU A 320 15.99 -17.78 20.62
N ALA A 321 16.17 -18.33 21.80
CA ALA A 321 17.45 -18.83 22.26
C ALA A 321 17.90 -20.07 21.46
N PRO A 322 19.20 -20.42 21.46
CA PRO A 322 19.69 -21.65 20.83
C PRO A 322 18.95 -22.90 21.32
N GLY A 323 18.37 -23.65 20.38
CA GLY A 323 17.58 -24.86 20.63
C GLY A 323 16.12 -24.63 20.99
N GLU A 324 15.68 -23.38 21.16
CA GLU A 324 14.29 -23.02 21.47
C GLU A 324 13.38 -23.11 20.23
N THR A 325 12.12 -23.47 20.45
CA THR A 325 11.07 -23.49 19.42
C THR A 325 9.96 -22.54 19.80
N ALA A 326 9.64 -21.60 18.91
CA ALA A 326 8.43 -20.80 18.96
C ALA A 326 7.31 -21.45 18.13
N THR A 327 6.07 -21.26 18.55
CA THR A 327 4.89 -21.78 17.86
C THR A 327 4.03 -20.62 17.40
N VAL A 328 3.98 -20.39 16.08
CA VAL A 328 3.25 -19.28 15.48
C VAL A 328 1.93 -19.77 14.92
N VAL A 329 0.85 -19.05 15.18
CA VAL A 329 -0.45 -19.31 14.52
C VAL A 329 -0.73 -18.12 13.63
N PRO A 330 -0.69 -18.27 12.29
CA PRO A 330 -1.09 -17.21 11.39
C PRO A 330 -2.56 -16.82 11.65
N PRO A 331 -2.86 -15.52 11.79
CA PRO A 331 -4.20 -15.05 12.14
C PRO A 331 -5.24 -15.28 11.03
N GLU A 332 -4.83 -15.24 9.77
CA GLU A 332 -5.74 -15.44 8.63
C GLU A 332 -5.14 -16.30 7.50
N PRO A 333 -5.97 -16.86 6.60
CA PRO A 333 -5.49 -17.45 5.35
C PRO A 333 -4.69 -16.45 4.51
N GLY A 334 -3.62 -16.92 3.85
CA GLY A 334 -2.76 -16.05 3.06
C GLY A 334 -1.32 -16.52 2.99
N ARG A 335 -0.46 -15.70 2.36
CA ARG A 335 0.96 -15.98 2.24
C ARG A 335 1.75 -15.18 3.25
N TYR A 336 2.63 -15.88 3.95
CA TYR A 336 3.51 -15.39 4.99
C TYR A 336 4.97 -15.67 4.65
N ARG A 337 5.85 -14.88 5.25
CA ARG A 337 7.30 -15.00 5.16
C ARG A 337 7.85 -15.15 6.57
N VAL A 338 8.57 -16.24 6.81
CA VAL A 338 9.32 -16.46 8.05
C VAL A 338 10.78 -16.06 7.80
N ARG A 339 11.35 -15.20 8.63
CA ARG A 339 12.75 -14.75 8.51
C ARG A 339 13.40 -14.46 9.87
N CYS A 340 14.72 -14.35 9.87
CA CYS A 340 15.49 -13.78 10.99
C CYS A 340 15.97 -12.38 10.62
N LEU A 341 16.12 -11.47 11.60
CA LEU A 341 16.63 -10.13 11.33
C LEU A 341 18.15 -10.15 11.03
N GLU A 342 18.89 -10.99 11.75
CA GLU A 342 20.36 -11.01 11.77
C GLU A 342 20.98 -11.81 10.62
N ARG A 343 20.19 -12.57 9.87
CA ARG A 343 20.69 -13.51 8.86
C ARG A 343 19.85 -13.48 7.58
N PRO A 344 20.48 -13.47 6.39
CA PRO A 344 19.76 -13.48 5.12
C PRO A 344 19.08 -14.83 4.89
N GLY A 345 17.90 -14.80 4.29
CA GLY A 345 17.10 -15.98 4.00
C GLY A 345 15.67 -15.85 4.52
N ALA A 346 14.73 -16.46 3.82
CA ALA A 346 13.33 -16.49 4.23
C ALA A 346 12.64 -17.74 3.70
N ILE A 347 11.64 -18.21 4.45
CA ILE A 347 10.77 -19.32 4.08
C ILE A 347 9.38 -18.75 3.79
N THR A 348 8.75 -19.25 2.72
CA THR A 348 7.35 -18.93 2.46
C THR A 348 6.47 -19.92 3.22
N ALA A 349 5.48 -19.42 3.95
CA ALA A 349 4.40 -20.21 4.49
C ALA A 349 3.09 -19.78 3.84
N THR A 350 2.28 -20.72 3.35
CA THR A 350 0.96 -20.48 2.77
C THR A 350 -0.09 -21.09 3.67
N VAL A 351 -1.09 -20.30 4.06
CA VAL A 351 -2.22 -20.75 4.87
C VAL A 351 -3.43 -20.86 3.95
N ALA A 352 -3.88 -22.08 3.70
CA ALA A 352 -4.94 -22.40 2.74
C ALA A 352 -5.71 -23.65 3.19
N ASP A 353 -6.96 -23.79 2.72
CA ASP A 353 -7.87 -24.87 3.14
C ASP A 353 -7.35 -26.28 2.86
N ASP A 354 -6.44 -26.43 1.89
CA ASP A 354 -5.77 -27.68 1.51
C ASP A 354 -4.45 -27.93 2.27
N GLY A 355 -4.09 -27.05 3.23
CA GLY A 355 -2.87 -27.14 4.00
C GLY A 355 -2.88 -28.21 5.09
N ALA A 356 -1.69 -28.52 5.62
CA ALA A 356 -1.53 -29.49 6.71
C ALA A 356 -1.90 -28.88 8.07
N THR A 357 -2.55 -29.66 8.93
CA THR A 357 -2.82 -29.27 10.33
C THR A 357 -1.60 -29.47 11.24
N ASP A 358 -0.75 -30.44 10.91
CA ASP A 358 0.54 -30.69 11.55
C ASP A 358 1.66 -30.27 10.60
N VAL A 359 2.31 -29.15 10.93
CA VAL A 359 3.28 -28.49 10.07
C VAL A 359 4.69 -28.87 10.52
N GLU A 360 5.54 -29.25 9.56
CA GLU A 360 6.94 -29.56 9.84
C GLU A 360 7.67 -28.36 10.46
N THR A 361 8.58 -28.64 11.41
CA THR A 361 9.33 -27.58 12.11
C THR A 361 10.25 -26.85 11.15
N VAL A 362 10.03 -25.55 11.02
CA VAL A 362 10.88 -24.62 10.31
C VAL A 362 12.13 -24.35 11.14
N SER A 363 13.31 -24.68 10.63
CA SER A 363 14.56 -24.43 11.36
C SER A 363 15.23 -23.14 10.90
N VAL A 364 15.70 -22.33 11.84
CA VAL A 364 16.52 -21.14 11.60
C VAL A 364 17.94 -21.36 12.15
N PRO A 365 19.03 -20.95 11.46
CA PRO A 365 19.05 -20.07 10.29
C PRO A 365 18.54 -20.75 9.01
N ILE A 366 17.86 -19.95 8.19
CA ILE A 366 17.35 -20.39 6.89
C ILE A 366 18.54 -20.47 5.94
N VAL A 367 18.93 -21.68 5.54
CA VAL A 367 20.02 -21.88 4.57
C VAL A 367 19.52 -21.42 3.20
N ALA A 368 20.33 -20.63 2.48
CA ALA A 368 19.95 -19.93 1.24
C ALA A 368 19.38 -20.83 0.11
N GLU A 369 19.55 -22.15 0.18
CA GLU A 369 19.03 -23.14 -0.78
C GLU A 369 17.68 -23.76 -0.36
N ALA A 370 17.19 -23.48 0.85
CA ALA A 370 15.93 -24.01 1.37
C ALA A 370 14.76 -23.05 1.08
N THR A 371 14.24 -23.08 -0.14
CA THR A 371 12.85 -22.64 -0.41
C THR A 371 11.90 -23.75 -0.02
N ALA A 372 11.85 -24.10 1.27
CA ALA A 372 10.83 -25.01 1.75
C ALA A 372 9.54 -24.22 1.89
N ASP A 373 8.67 -24.28 0.88
CA ASP A 373 7.32 -23.72 0.98
C ASP A 373 6.51 -24.61 1.93
N VAL A 374 6.03 -24.00 3.02
CA VAL A 374 5.18 -24.69 4.00
C VAL A 374 3.73 -24.37 3.68
N THR A 375 2.86 -25.37 3.58
CA THR A 375 1.41 -25.15 3.45
C THR A 375 0.68 -25.63 4.70
N ALA A 376 0.04 -24.70 5.41
CA ALA A 376 -0.63 -24.92 6.68
C ALA A 376 -2.16 -24.72 6.52
N ALA A 377 -2.96 -25.53 7.22
CA ALA A 377 -4.41 -25.30 7.29
C ALA A 377 -4.71 -24.04 8.13
N PRO A 378 -5.85 -23.34 7.91
CA PRO A 378 -6.27 -22.26 8.78
C PRO A 378 -6.31 -22.69 10.26
N GLY A 379 -5.69 -21.90 11.14
CA GLY A 379 -5.58 -22.20 12.57
C GLY A 379 -4.48 -23.21 12.95
N ALA A 380 -3.76 -23.80 11.99
CA ALA A 380 -2.60 -24.64 12.26
C ALA A 380 -1.43 -23.83 12.82
N THR A 381 -0.60 -24.49 13.61
CA THR A 381 0.62 -23.90 14.18
C THR A 381 1.83 -24.16 13.29
N ILE A 382 2.64 -23.14 13.03
CA ILE A 382 3.94 -23.24 12.38
C ILE A 382 5.03 -23.24 13.48
N PRO A 383 5.70 -24.38 13.75
CA PRO A 383 6.80 -24.42 14.70
C PRO A 383 8.07 -23.85 14.04
N VAL A 384 8.71 -22.88 14.70
CA VAL A 384 9.98 -22.29 14.26
C VAL A 384 11.03 -22.56 15.33
N ARG A 385 12.09 -23.29 14.99
CA ARG A 385 13.17 -23.68 15.93
C ARG A 385 14.48 -22.99 15.58
N ASN A 386 15.18 -22.46 16.58
CA ASN A 386 16.54 -21.97 16.43
C ASN A 386 17.55 -23.11 16.58
N ASP A 387 18.07 -23.59 15.45
CA ASP A 387 19.15 -24.58 15.37
C ASP A 387 20.55 -23.93 15.33
N GLY A 388 20.60 -22.59 15.36
CA GLY A 388 21.82 -21.82 15.45
C GLY A 388 22.47 -21.82 16.84
N ALA A 389 23.66 -21.22 16.92
CA ALA A 389 24.43 -21.09 18.15
C ALA A 389 24.14 -19.79 18.92
N ASP A 390 23.48 -18.83 18.29
CA ASP A 390 23.21 -17.49 18.82
C ASP A 390 21.70 -17.29 18.98
N GLU A 391 21.28 -16.41 19.89
CA GLU A 391 19.90 -15.92 19.94
C GLU A 391 19.57 -15.17 18.65
N VAL A 392 18.35 -15.35 18.14
CA VAL A 392 17.89 -14.71 16.89
C VAL A 392 16.51 -14.09 17.08
N LEU A 393 16.26 -12.98 16.39
CA LEU A 393 14.92 -12.40 16.30
C LEU A 393 14.19 -12.99 15.10
N VAL A 394 13.19 -13.82 15.35
CA VAL A 394 12.31 -14.42 14.33
C VAL A 394 11.13 -13.49 14.07
N LEU A 395 10.81 -13.30 12.79
CA LEU A 395 9.63 -12.57 12.35
C LEU A 395 8.80 -13.45 11.40
N VAL A 396 7.48 -13.41 11.57
CA VAL A 396 6.52 -13.96 10.60
C VAL A 396 5.69 -12.80 10.04
N GLU A 397 5.72 -12.65 8.73
CA GLU A 397 5.24 -11.45 8.05
C GLU A 397 4.24 -11.81 6.96
N ARG A 398 3.11 -11.13 6.90
CA ARG A 398 2.23 -11.12 5.72
C ARG A 398 3.05 -10.71 4.50
N VAL A 399 3.06 -11.50 3.44
CA VAL A 399 3.81 -11.20 2.20
C VAL A 399 3.08 -10.14 1.37
N ALA A 400 1.75 -10.13 1.42
CA ALA A 400 0.95 -9.12 0.74
C ALA A 400 1.21 -7.74 1.38
N TRP A 401 2.05 -6.93 0.75
CA TRP A 401 2.09 -5.47 0.96
C TRP A 401 1.02 -4.77 0.12
N GLY A 402 0.62 -5.39 -0.99
CA GLY A 402 -0.30 -4.82 -1.98
C GLY A 402 -1.78 -4.84 -1.60
N ASP A 403 -2.16 -5.33 -0.41
CA ASP A 403 -3.59 -5.40 -0.08
C ASP A 403 -4.14 -4.03 0.31
N ASP A 404 -3.36 -3.15 0.94
CA ASP A 404 -3.82 -1.83 1.38
C ASP A 404 -2.95 -0.66 0.90
N ALA A 405 -1.82 -0.95 0.24
CA ALA A 405 -0.91 0.05 -0.29
C ALA A 405 -1.35 0.53 -1.67
N VAL A 406 -1.32 1.85 -1.87
CA VAL A 406 -1.44 2.46 -3.19
C VAL A 406 -0.04 2.58 -3.77
N THR A 407 0.31 1.70 -4.71
CA THR A 407 1.68 1.67 -5.26
C THR A 407 1.92 2.84 -6.20
N GLY A 408 3.16 3.30 -6.30
CA GLY A 408 3.51 4.36 -7.24
C GLY A 408 3.20 4.00 -8.69
N ALA A 409 3.41 2.74 -9.08
CA ALA A 409 3.16 2.24 -10.44
C ALA A 409 1.66 2.30 -10.77
N GLU A 410 0.81 1.95 -9.81
CA GLU A 410 -0.63 2.06 -9.95
C GLU A 410 -1.05 3.52 -10.13
N VAL A 411 -0.61 4.43 -9.25
CA VAL A 411 -1.00 5.84 -9.28
C VAL A 411 -0.62 6.53 -10.58
N ILE A 412 0.62 6.33 -11.05
CA ILE A 412 1.08 6.97 -12.28
C ILE A 412 0.40 6.39 -13.53
N ALA A 413 -0.22 5.20 -13.42
CA ALA A 413 -1.02 4.60 -14.48
C ALA A 413 -2.48 5.10 -14.47
N LEU A 414 -2.88 5.96 -13.52
CA LEU A 414 -4.25 6.47 -13.42
C LEU A 414 -4.43 7.74 -14.24
N GLN A 415 -5.47 7.76 -15.10
CA GLN A 415 -5.80 8.94 -15.89
C GLN A 415 -6.05 10.16 -14.99
N ARG A 416 -6.79 9.96 -13.89
CA ARG A 416 -7.07 11.01 -12.91
C ARG A 416 -5.81 11.66 -12.35
N PHE A 417 -4.80 10.86 -11.98
CA PHE A 417 -3.55 11.39 -11.45
C PHE A 417 -2.83 12.23 -12.51
N ARG A 418 -2.73 11.73 -13.74
CA ARG A 418 -2.11 12.44 -14.86
C ARG A 418 -2.81 13.75 -15.22
N ASP A 419 -4.15 13.79 -15.15
CA ASP A 419 -4.95 14.98 -15.43
C ASP A 419 -4.76 16.06 -14.35
N LEU A 420 -4.70 15.66 -13.08
CA LEU A 420 -4.64 16.59 -11.94
C LEU A 420 -3.22 17.04 -11.58
N PHE A 421 -2.23 16.19 -11.86
CA PHE A 421 -0.85 16.33 -11.37
C PHE A 421 0.15 16.10 -12.50
N ALA A 422 -0.06 16.75 -13.65
CA ALA A 422 0.81 16.62 -14.81
C ALA A 422 2.28 17.03 -14.57
N ASP A 423 2.51 17.86 -13.54
CA ASP A 423 3.84 18.31 -13.11
C ASP A 423 4.53 17.32 -12.15
N GLU A 424 3.79 16.33 -11.61
CA GLU A 424 4.40 15.23 -10.85
C GLU A 424 5.16 14.33 -11.82
N ALA A 425 6.49 14.38 -11.72
CA ALA A 425 7.40 13.71 -12.62
C ALA A 425 8.63 13.21 -11.87
N LEU A 426 9.38 12.28 -12.44
CA LEU A 426 10.69 11.88 -11.93
C LEU A 426 11.74 12.96 -12.24
N ARG A 427 12.85 12.99 -11.51
CA ARG A 427 13.97 13.90 -11.84
C ARG A 427 14.45 13.66 -13.27
N PRO A 428 14.78 14.72 -14.03
CA PRO A 428 15.30 14.55 -15.39
C PRO A 428 16.52 13.62 -15.43
N GLY A 429 16.45 12.58 -16.26
CA GLY A 429 17.52 11.59 -16.43
C GLY A 429 17.46 10.40 -15.46
N GLU A 430 16.64 10.48 -14.41
CA GLU A 430 16.35 9.33 -13.56
C GLU A 430 15.35 8.38 -14.22
N ARG A 431 15.43 7.12 -13.80
CA ARG A 431 14.62 6.01 -14.30
C ARG A 431 14.32 5.11 -13.12
N ILE A 432 13.05 4.83 -12.91
CA ILE A 432 12.58 3.98 -11.83
C ILE A 432 11.78 2.83 -12.43
N GLU A 433 12.01 1.62 -11.93
CA GLU A 433 11.27 0.44 -12.37
C GLU A 433 9.80 0.55 -11.95
N VAL A 434 8.88 0.19 -12.86
CA VAL A 434 7.43 0.13 -12.60
C VAL A 434 6.89 -1.30 -12.57
N GLY A 435 7.77 -2.30 -12.61
CA GLY A 435 7.38 -3.69 -12.78
C GLY A 435 6.77 -3.96 -14.15
N THR A 436 5.80 -4.87 -14.21
CA THR A 436 5.07 -5.20 -15.44
C THR A 436 3.98 -4.17 -15.70
N THR A 437 3.93 -3.64 -16.92
CA THR A 437 2.85 -2.75 -17.39
C THR A 437 2.36 -3.25 -18.73
N THR A 438 1.06 -3.16 -18.97
CA THR A 438 0.47 -3.41 -20.28
C THR A 438 0.45 -2.11 -21.07
N ILE A 439 1.13 -2.09 -22.21
CA ILE A 439 1.19 -0.95 -23.10
C ILE A 439 0.29 -1.21 -24.31
N VAL A 440 -0.51 -0.21 -24.64
CA VAL A 440 -1.34 -0.19 -25.83
C VAL A 440 -0.87 0.93 -26.73
N PHE A 441 -0.70 0.63 -28.01
CA PHE A 441 -0.63 1.64 -29.07
C PHE A 441 -1.88 1.53 -29.92
N THR A 442 -2.46 2.67 -30.27
CA THR A 442 -3.56 2.74 -31.21
C THR A 442 -3.25 3.70 -32.35
N ASP A 443 -3.84 3.45 -33.51
CA ASP A 443 -3.78 4.33 -34.68
C ASP A 443 -5.13 4.34 -35.40
N LEU A 444 -5.46 5.44 -36.07
CA LEU A 444 -6.69 5.54 -36.86
C LEU A 444 -6.43 5.01 -38.27
N CYS A 445 -7.19 4.00 -38.70
CA CYS A 445 -7.04 3.47 -40.05
C CYS A 445 -7.34 4.53 -41.11
N ASP A 446 -6.46 4.62 -42.11
CA ASP A 446 -6.61 5.47 -43.29
C ASP A 446 -6.88 6.95 -42.98
N SER A 447 -6.37 7.47 -41.86
CA SER A 447 -6.61 8.86 -41.43
C SER A 447 -6.17 9.89 -42.47
N THR A 448 -5.06 9.66 -43.17
CA THR A 448 -4.61 10.54 -44.27
C THR A 448 -5.63 10.59 -45.41
N ALA A 449 -6.25 9.46 -45.76
CA ALA A 449 -7.30 9.42 -46.77
C ALA A 449 -8.58 10.10 -46.27
N LEU A 450 -8.89 9.98 -44.98
CA LEU A 450 -9.98 10.71 -44.34
C LEU A 450 -9.80 12.23 -44.50
N TYR A 451 -8.63 12.77 -44.12
CA TYR A 451 -8.31 14.19 -44.28
C TYR A 451 -8.50 14.69 -45.72
N GLN A 452 -8.02 13.93 -46.71
CA GLN A 452 -8.16 14.28 -48.13
C GLN A 452 -9.62 14.27 -48.61
N ARG A 453 -10.45 13.38 -48.08
CA ARG A 453 -11.82 13.15 -48.55
C ARG A 453 -12.81 14.16 -47.98
N ILE A 454 -12.74 14.46 -46.69
CA ILE A 454 -13.73 15.31 -46.00
C ILE A 454 -13.17 16.68 -45.58
N GLY A 455 -11.89 16.94 -45.85
CA GLY A 455 -11.21 18.18 -45.52
C GLY A 455 -10.78 18.27 -44.05
N ASP A 456 -9.73 19.05 -43.81
CA ASP A 456 -9.02 19.08 -42.53
C ASP A 456 -9.91 19.41 -41.33
N ALA A 457 -10.78 20.41 -41.44
CA ALA A 457 -11.61 20.85 -40.32
C ALA A 457 -12.65 19.79 -39.89
N VAL A 458 -13.27 19.09 -40.84
CA VAL A 458 -14.28 18.06 -40.55
C VAL A 458 -13.60 16.78 -40.06
N ALA A 459 -12.48 16.39 -40.69
CA ALA A 459 -11.67 15.26 -40.25
C ALA A 459 -11.10 15.48 -38.84
N PHE A 460 -10.67 16.69 -38.51
CA PHE A 460 -10.20 17.01 -37.16
C PHE A 460 -11.31 16.84 -36.11
N GLY A 461 -12.55 17.25 -36.41
CA GLY A 461 -13.70 16.97 -35.54
C GLY A 461 -13.92 15.47 -35.30
N ARG A 462 -13.79 14.65 -36.35
CA ARG A 462 -13.87 13.18 -36.24
C ARG A 462 -12.74 12.59 -35.38
N VAL A 463 -11.54 13.15 -35.48
CA VAL A 463 -10.39 12.74 -34.65
C VAL A 463 -10.60 13.12 -33.19
N LEU A 464 -11.22 14.26 -32.89
CA LEU A 464 -11.62 14.62 -31.52
C LEU A 464 -12.66 13.64 -30.96
N ASP A 465 -13.70 13.31 -31.73
CA ASP A 465 -14.70 12.31 -31.32
C ASP A 465 -14.03 10.95 -31.03
N HIS A 466 -13.06 10.57 -31.86
CA HIS A 466 -12.26 9.37 -31.68
C HIS A 466 -11.46 9.38 -30.36
N PHE A 467 -10.75 10.46 -30.07
CA PHE A 467 -10.03 10.61 -28.80
C PHE A 467 -10.95 10.59 -27.60
N ASP A 468 -12.15 11.17 -27.69
CA ASP A 468 -13.12 11.16 -26.62
C ASP A 468 -13.64 9.73 -26.35
N VAL A 469 -13.85 8.92 -27.39
CA VAL A 469 -14.18 7.48 -27.23
C VAL A 469 -13.04 6.74 -26.54
N LEU A 470 -11.80 6.88 -27.04
CA LEU A 470 -10.64 6.22 -26.44
C LEU A 470 -10.47 6.62 -24.98
N ARG A 471 -10.52 7.91 -24.67
CA ARG A 471 -10.38 8.43 -23.30
C ARG A 471 -11.41 7.82 -22.37
N ARG A 472 -12.68 7.76 -22.77
CA ARG A 472 -13.74 7.14 -21.95
C ARG A 472 -13.50 5.64 -21.73
N CYS A 473 -13.19 4.88 -22.78
CA CYS A 473 -12.98 3.43 -22.67
C CYS A 473 -11.73 3.08 -21.85
N ILE A 474 -10.63 3.81 -22.05
CA ILE A 474 -9.38 3.62 -21.32
C ILE A 474 -9.58 3.95 -19.83
N ASP A 475 -10.21 5.07 -19.51
CA ASP A 475 -10.47 5.49 -18.13
C ASP A 475 -11.43 4.53 -17.40
N ALA A 476 -12.52 4.11 -18.06
CA ALA A 476 -13.46 3.13 -17.51
C ALA A 476 -12.82 1.76 -17.22
N ALA A 477 -11.83 1.37 -18.01
CA ALA A 477 -11.02 0.19 -17.78
C ALA A 477 -9.88 0.40 -16.76
N GLY A 478 -9.71 1.61 -16.22
CA GLY A 478 -8.69 1.94 -15.22
C GLY A 478 -7.27 2.09 -15.81
N GLY A 479 -7.17 2.34 -17.12
CA GLY A 479 -5.92 2.71 -17.77
C GLY A 479 -5.70 4.23 -17.80
N SER A 480 -4.64 4.63 -18.50
CA SER A 480 -4.38 6.04 -18.80
C SER A 480 -3.78 6.25 -20.17
N ILE A 481 -4.10 7.38 -20.78
CA ILE A 481 -3.42 7.92 -21.94
C ILE A 481 -2.11 8.53 -21.45
N VAL A 482 -0.99 7.96 -21.91
CA VAL A 482 0.36 8.44 -21.62
C VAL A 482 0.66 9.67 -22.48
N LYS A 483 0.40 9.55 -23.78
CA LYS A 483 0.58 10.61 -24.77
C LYS A 483 -0.19 10.31 -26.05
N THR A 484 -0.42 11.36 -26.82
CA THR A 484 -0.91 11.27 -28.21
C THR A 484 0.23 11.55 -29.19
N ILE A 485 0.18 10.94 -30.37
CA ILE A 485 1.17 11.10 -31.44
C ILE A 485 0.41 11.27 -32.75
N GLY A 486 0.07 12.50 -33.12
CA GLY A 486 -0.88 12.72 -34.22
C GLY A 486 -2.28 12.26 -33.80
N ASP A 487 -2.85 11.32 -34.55
CA ASP A 487 -4.10 10.59 -34.30
C ASP A 487 -3.90 9.28 -33.50
N ALA A 488 -2.65 8.91 -33.22
CA ALA A 488 -2.32 7.72 -32.43
C ALA A 488 -2.35 8.00 -30.92
N VAL A 489 -2.67 6.97 -30.13
CA VAL A 489 -2.64 7.00 -28.67
C VAL A 489 -1.67 5.95 -28.14
N MET A 490 -0.83 6.36 -27.19
CA MET A 490 -0.13 5.43 -26.31
C MET A 490 -0.85 5.42 -24.94
N ALA A 491 -1.29 4.25 -24.52
CA ALA A 491 -1.95 4.05 -23.23
C ALA A 491 -1.23 2.98 -22.39
N ALA A 492 -1.39 3.08 -21.07
CA ALA A 492 -0.83 2.15 -20.10
C ALA A 492 -1.94 1.61 -19.18
N PHE A 493 -1.86 0.32 -18.89
CA PHE A 493 -2.78 -0.38 -18.00
C PHE A 493 -2.00 -1.19 -16.96
N PRO A 494 -2.46 -1.24 -15.71
CA PRO A 494 -1.87 -2.11 -14.68
C PRO A 494 -1.99 -3.60 -15.02
N ARG A 495 -3.04 -3.99 -15.77
CA ARG A 495 -3.33 -5.39 -16.10
C ARG A 495 -3.75 -5.59 -17.56
N PRO A 496 -3.41 -6.74 -18.19
CA PRO A 496 -3.67 -6.97 -19.62
C PRO A 496 -5.14 -7.10 -20.00
N GLU A 497 -5.96 -7.75 -19.19
CA GLU A 497 -7.40 -7.96 -19.45
C GLU A 497 -8.15 -6.64 -19.58
N ARG A 498 -7.77 -5.65 -18.77
CA ARG A 498 -8.35 -4.29 -18.82
C ARG A 498 -7.99 -3.55 -20.10
N ALA A 499 -6.78 -3.76 -20.63
CA ALA A 499 -6.38 -3.21 -21.92
C ALA A 499 -7.19 -3.82 -23.07
N VAL A 500 -7.40 -5.14 -23.05
CA VAL A 500 -8.21 -5.85 -24.05
C VAL A 500 -9.66 -5.37 -23.99
N GLU A 501 -10.26 -5.32 -22.80
CA GLU A 501 -11.62 -4.81 -22.56
C GLU A 501 -11.80 -3.38 -23.12
N ALA A 502 -10.86 -2.47 -22.80
CA ALA A 502 -10.88 -1.09 -23.28
C ALA A 502 -10.85 -1.01 -24.81
N MET A 503 -9.98 -1.79 -25.45
CA MET A 503 -9.81 -1.75 -26.91
C MET A 503 -10.99 -2.37 -27.64
N VAL A 504 -11.57 -3.45 -27.11
CA VAL A 504 -12.81 -4.05 -27.64
C VAL A 504 -13.97 -3.06 -27.53
N ALA A 505 -14.14 -2.42 -26.36
CA ALA A 505 -15.17 -1.41 -26.15
C ALA A 505 -15.01 -0.20 -27.07
N ALA A 506 -13.78 0.31 -27.21
CA ALA A 506 -13.48 1.44 -28.09
C ALA A 506 -13.75 1.10 -29.56
N GLN A 507 -13.28 -0.06 -30.03
CA GLN A 507 -13.52 -0.53 -31.39
C GLN A 507 -15.02 -0.66 -31.69
N THR A 508 -15.78 -1.22 -30.75
CA THR A 508 -17.23 -1.39 -30.86
C THR A 508 -17.94 -0.02 -30.92
N ALA A 509 -17.56 0.91 -30.05
CA ALA A 509 -18.16 2.25 -30.01
C ALA A 509 -17.87 3.06 -31.29
N LEU A 510 -16.65 2.97 -31.83
CA LEU A 510 -16.27 3.66 -33.06
C LEU A 510 -16.98 3.10 -34.30
N ILE A 511 -17.17 1.78 -34.35
CA ILE A 511 -17.96 1.13 -35.42
C ILE A 511 -19.45 1.47 -35.28
N GLY A 512 -20.02 1.45 -34.06
CA GLY A 512 -21.44 1.71 -33.84
C GLY A 512 -21.87 3.18 -34.05
N ALA A 513 -20.93 4.13 -33.94
CA ALA A 513 -21.23 5.56 -34.10
C ALA A 513 -21.53 6.00 -35.55
N SER A 514 -21.43 5.11 -36.54
CA SER A 514 -21.68 5.44 -37.96
C SER A 514 -23.14 5.40 -38.41
N ASP A 515 -24.08 4.92 -37.58
CA ASP A 515 -25.45 4.64 -38.05
C ASP A 515 -26.35 5.89 -38.28
N ASP A 516 -25.98 7.07 -37.77
CA ASP A 516 -26.87 8.25 -37.78
C ASP A 516 -26.44 9.37 -38.76
N ARG A 517 -25.26 9.22 -39.39
CA ARG A 517 -24.72 10.17 -40.37
C ARG A 517 -24.07 9.34 -41.46
N SER A 518 -24.35 9.60 -42.72
CA SER A 518 -23.89 8.88 -43.94
C SER A 518 -22.36 8.79 -44.16
N ASP A 519 -21.58 8.67 -43.08
CA ASP A 519 -20.14 8.72 -43.03
C ASP A 519 -19.61 7.33 -42.63
N GLU A 520 -18.51 6.94 -43.26
CA GLU A 520 -17.83 5.67 -43.03
C GLU A 520 -17.38 5.51 -41.56
N PRO A 521 -17.57 4.34 -40.93
CA PRO A 521 -17.14 4.11 -39.56
C PRO A 521 -15.62 4.28 -39.42
N LEU A 522 -15.21 4.88 -38.31
CA LEU A 522 -13.80 4.95 -37.94
C LEU A 522 -13.35 3.57 -37.47
N ARG A 523 -12.23 3.08 -38.00
CA ARG A 523 -11.62 1.81 -37.59
C ARG A 523 -10.34 2.09 -36.83
N LEU A 524 -10.20 1.45 -35.67
CA LEU A 524 -9.00 1.51 -34.86
C LEU A 524 -8.05 0.37 -35.26
N LYS A 525 -6.76 0.66 -35.25
CA LYS A 525 -5.69 -0.33 -35.11
C LYS A 525 -5.26 -0.32 -33.66
N ALA A 526 -5.08 -1.49 -33.06
CA ALA A 526 -4.58 -1.57 -31.69
C ALA A 526 -3.54 -2.68 -31.55
N GLY A 527 -2.44 -2.36 -30.86
CA GLY A 527 -1.38 -3.29 -30.48
C GLY A 527 -1.21 -3.35 -28.97
N ILE A 528 -1.28 -4.54 -28.38
CA ILE A 528 -1.21 -4.75 -26.92
C ILE A 528 -0.05 -5.68 -26.57
N HIS A 529 0.81 -5.23 -25.65
CA HIS A 529 1.85 -6.07 -25.07
C HIS A 529 2.07 -5.76 -23.59
N SER A 530 2.36 -6.80 -22.81
CA SER A 530 2.64 -6.72 -21.37
C SER A 530 4.04 -7.19 -21.07
N GLY A 531 4.77 -6.40 -20.27
CA GLY A 531 6.11 -6.76 -19.83
C GLY A 531 6.75 -5.68 -18.95
N PRO A 532 7.99 -5.91 -18.50
CA PRO A 532 8.68 -4.97 -17.62
C PRO A 532 8.96 -3.63 -18.31
N CYS A 533 8.65 -2.53 -17.62
CA CYS A 533 8.88 -1.17 -18.08
C CYS A 533 9.66 -0.34 -17.04
N ILE A 534 10.24 0.78 -17.51
CA ILE A 534 10.72 1.86 -16.64
C ILE A 534 9.86 3.10 -16.83
N ALA A 535 9.56 3.80 -15.73
CA ALA A 535 9.04 5.15 -15.78
C ALA A 535 10.19 6.15 -15.96
N VAL A 536 9.94 7.17 -16.77
CA VAL A 536 10.88 8.26 -17.08
C VAL A 536 10.12 9.58 -17.18
N THR A 537 10.85 10.69 -17.16
CA THR A 537 10.29 12.01 -17.47
C THR A 537 10.73 12.45 -18.86
N LEU A 538 9.77 12.64 -19.77
CA LEU A 538 9.98 13.18 -21.11
C LEU A 538 9.08 14.41 -21.31
N ASN A 539 9.66 15.50 -21.82
CA ASN A 539 8.95 16.79 -22.00
C ASN A 539 8.25 17.29 -20.71
N GLY A 540 8.86 17.05 -19.56
CA GLY A 540 8.32 17.44 -18.25
C GLY A 540 7.15 16.59 -17.77
N ARG A 541 6.86 15.44 -18.41
CA ARG A 541 5.75 14.55 -18.04
C ARG A 541 6.20 13.11 -17.89
N LEU A 542 5.47 12.34 -17.08
CA LEU A 542 5.68 10.91 -16.92
C LEU A 542 5.41 10.13 -18.21
N ASP A 543 6.38 9.34 -18.63
CA ASP A 543 6.33 8.47 -19.80
C ASP A 543 6.90 7.08 -19.44
N TYR A 544 6.71 6.10 -20.33
CA TYR A 544 7.26 4.77 -20.19
C TYR A 544 8.32 4.51 -21.25
N PHE A 545 9.37 3.79 -20.87
CA PHE A 545 10.44 3.38 -21.77
C PHE A 545 10.78 1.90 -21.58
N GLY A 546 11.26 1.25 -22.65
CA GLY A 546 11.69 -0.15 -22.62
C GLY A 546 11.34 -0.93 -23.89
N SER A 547 11.79 -2.18 -23.95
CA SER A 547 11.46 -3.11 -25.04
C SER A 547 9.96 -3.38 -25.14
N THR A 548 9.25 -3.39 -24.01
CA THR A 548 7.79 -3.59 -23.96
C THR A 548 7.03 -2.51 -24.72
N VAL A 549 7.41 -1.24 -24.55
CA VAL A 549 6.82 -0.11 -25.30
C VAL A 549 7.05 -0.27 -26.80
N ASN A 550 8.28 -0.59 -27.19
CA ASN A 550 8.62 -0.79 -28.60
C ASN A 550 7.87 -1.98 -29.22
N LEU A 551 7.69 -3.07 -28.48
CA LEU A 551 6.98 -4.25 -28.96
C LEU A 551 5.50 -3.98 -29.17
N ALA A 552 4.83 -3.30 -28.23
CA ALA A 552 3.43 -2.87 -28.37
C ALA A 552 3.22 -2.02 -29.63
N ALA A 553 4.11 -1.06 -29.89
CA ALA A 553 4.07 -0.24 -31.10
C ALA A 553 4.28 -1.05 -32.40
N ARG A 554 5.06 -2.15 -32.36
CA ARG A 554 5.21 -3.03 -33.53
C ARG A 554 3.98 -3.90 -33.77
N LEU A 555 3.30 -4.33 -32.71
CA LEU A 555 2.06 -5.09 -32.83
C LEU A 555 0.93 -4.25 -33.41
N GLU A 556 0.83 -2.98 -33.02
CA GLU A 556 -0.13 -2.04 -33.61
C GLU A 556 0.07 -1.95 -35.13
N GLY A 557 1.31 -1.81 -35.59
CA GLY A 557 1.63 -1.79 -37.02
C GLY A 557 1.32 -3.09 -37.79
N CYS A 558 1.01 -4.19 -37.10
CA CYS A 558 0.52 -5.44 -37.72
C CYS A 558 -1.01 -5.49 -37.85
N ALA A 559 -1.74 -4.57 -37.20
CA ALA A 559 -3.18 -4.47 -37.29
C ALA A 559 -3.60 -3.92 -38.66
N THR A 560 -4.72 -4.43 -39.17
CA THR A 560 -5.27 -4.10 -40.49
C THR A 560 -6.45 -3.12 -40.41
N GLY A 561 -6.97 -2.87 -39.20
CA GLY A 561 -8.06 -1.94 -38.93
C GLY A 561 -9.37 -2.65 -38.66
N GLY A 562 -9.90 -2.48 -37.46
CA GLY A 562 -11.03 -3.30 -36.99
C GLY A 562 -10.60 -4.56 -36.25
N ASP A 563 -9.30 -4.81 -36.16
CA ASP A 563 -8.67 -5.87 -35.38
C ASP A 563 -7.77 -5.30 -34.27
N ILE A 564 -7.64 -6.09 -33.21
CA ILE A 564 -6.73 -5.83 -32.11
C ILE A 564 -5.66 -6.92 -32.18
N VAL A 565 -4.39 -6.53 -32.15
CA VAL A 565 -3.24 -7.46 -32.20
C VAL A 565 -2.57 -7.48 -30.83
N MET A 566 -2.33 -8.68 -30.29
CA MET A 566 -1.66 -8.86 -29.01
C MET A 566 -0.57 -9.93 -29.06
N SER A 567 0.41 -9.84 -28.16
CA SER A 567 1.46 -10.85 -28.00
C SER A 567 0.98 -12.09 -27.22
N ASP A 568 1.72 -13.20 -27.30
CA ASP A 568 1.54 -14.38 -26.42
C ASP A 568 1.45 -14.00 -24.94
N ALA A 569 2.31 -13.11 -24.45
CA ALA A 569 2.33 -12.68 -23.05
C ALA A 569 1.01 -12.03 -22.56
N VAL A 570 0.20 -11.50 -23.48
CA VAL A 570 -1.12 -10.93 -23.16
C VAL A 570 -2.18 -12.03 -23.29
N HIS A 571 -2.17 -12.78 -24.39
CA HIS A 571 -3.13 -13.84 -24.64
C HIS A 571 -3.11 -14.93 -23.55
N ASP A 572 -1.90 -15.35 -23.15
CA ASP A 572 -1.68 -16.45 -22.20
C ASP A 572 -1.90 -16.02 -20.74
N ASP A 573 -2.22 -14.75 -20.48
CA ASP A 573 -2.62 -14.31 -19.15
C ASP A 573 -3.98 -14.95 -18.78
N PRO A 574 -4.10 -15.60 -17.61
CA PRO A 574 -5.34 -16.29 -17.21
C PRO A 574 -6.58 -15.38 -17.20
N ALA A 575 -6.43 -14.11 -16.82
CA ALA A 575 -7.54 -13.16 -16.78
C ALA A 575 -7.99 -12.77 -18.19
N VAL A 576 -7.06 -12.64 -19.14
CA VAL A 576 -7.37 -12.42 -20.56
C VAL A 576 -8.07 -13.64 -21.14
N THR A 577 -7.53 -14.84 -20.91
CA THR A 577 -8.16 -16.09 -21.38
C THR A 577 -9.59 -16.23 -20.85
N ALA A 578 -9.82 -15.93 -19.57
CA ALA A 578 -11.15 -15.95 -18.97
C ALA A 578 -12.09 -14.90 -19.59
N LEU A 579 -11.60 -13.67 -19.83
CA LEU A 579 -12.35 -12.60 -20.49
C LEU A 579 -12.79 -13.01 -21.90
N LEU A 580 -11.85 -13.52 -22.72
CA LEU A 580 -12.13 -13.94 -24.09
C LEU A 580 -13.18 -15.06 -24.14
N ALA A 581 -13.10 -16.00 -23.21
CA ALA A 581 -14.08 -17.07 -23.09
C ALA A 581 -15.46 -16.56 -22.64
N ALA A 582 -15.51 -15.66 -21.66
CA ALA A 582 -16.75 -15.09 -21.13
C ALA A 582 -17.52 -14.27 -22.18
N GLU A 583 -16.79 -13.47 -22.96
CA GLU A 583 -17.35 -12.60 -24.01
C GLU A 583 -17.44 -13.29 -25.39
N ALA A 584 -17.09 -14.57 -25.47
CA ALA A 584 -17.04 -15.36 -26.72
C ALA A 584 -16.25 -14.67 -27.85
N ILE A 585 -15.15 -13.98 -27.52
CA ILE A 585 -14.29 -13.28 -28.46
C ILE A 585 -13.26 -14.26 -29.03
N ALA A 586 -13.29 -14.47 -30.35
CA ALA A 586 -12.31 -15.31 -31.02
C ALA A 586 -10.94 -14.61 -31.13
N ALA A 587 -9.89 -15.27 -30.65
CA ALA A 587 -8.50 -14.90 -30.89
C ALA A 587 -7.86 -15.89 -31.86
N VAL A 588 -7.32 -15.39 -32.97
CA VAL A 588 -6.69 -16.22 -34.01
C VAL A 588 -5.17 -16.02 -33.96
N ALA A 589 -4.44 -17.12 -33.84
CA ALA A 589 -2.98 -17.09 -33.91
C ALA A 589 -2.51 -16.77 -35.34
N ASP A 590 -1.51 -15.91 -35.44
CA ASP A 590 -0.83 -15.50 -36.67
C ASP A 590 0.67 -15.33 -36.37
N ASP A 591 1.50 -15.22 -37.41
CA ASP A 591 2.95 -15.07 -37.30
C ASP A 591 3.39 -13.79 -38.00
N ALA A 592 4.13 -12.93 -37.29
CA ALA A 592 4.59 -11.66 -37.81
C ALA A 592 6.08 -11.41 -37.54
N GLU A 593 6.78 -10.88 -38.55
CA GLU A 593 8.12 -10.34 -38.37
C GLU A 593 8.06 -8.91 -37.82
N LEU A 594 8.49 -8.75 -36.58
CA LEU A 594 8.45 -7.45 -35.90
C LEU A 594 9.81 -6.77 -36.03
N LYS A 595 9.86 -5.67 -36.79
CA LYS A 595 11.11 -4.92 -37.04
C LYS A 595 11.88 -4.63 -35.74
N GLY A 596 13.12 -5.13 -35.67
CA GLY A 596 14.02 -4.94 -34.52
C GLY A 596 13.94 -6.05 -33.47
N PHE A 597 13.03 -7.01 -33.62
CA PHE A 597 12.95 -8.22 -32.82
C PHE A 597 13.25 -9.39 -33.76
N GLY A 598 14.39 -10.06 -33.58
CA GLY A 598 14.81 -11.12 -34.50
C GLY A 598 13.81 -12.28 -34.57
N GLY A 599 13.60 -12.80 -35.79
CA GLY A 599 12.71 -13.94 -36.07
C GLY A 599 11.22 -13.58 -36.18
N SER A 600 10.45 -14.52 -36.72
CA SER A 600 8.98 -14.47 -36.66
C SER A 600 8.52 -14.66 -35.22
N ARG A 601 7.48 -13.93 -34.82
CA ARG A 601 6.84 -14.07 -33.52
C ARG A 601 5.37 -14.36 -33.70
N ARG A 602 4.85 -15.22 -32.82
CA ARG A 602 3.42 -15.45 -32.74
C ARG A 602 2.72 -14.19 -32.20
N ILE A 603 1.63 -13.85 -32.86
CA ILE A 603 0.71 -12.78 -32.49
C ILE A 603 -0.71 -13.33 -32.49
N TRP A 604 -1.61 -12.66 -31.80
CA TRP A 604 -3.02 -13.02 -31.71
C TRP A 604 -3.88 -11.87 -32.21
N ARG A 605 -4.78 -12.16 -33.15
CA ARG A 605 -5.72 -11.19 -33.70
C ARG A 605 -7.11 -11.40 -33.11
N LEU A 606 -7.70 -10.34 -32.56
CA LEU A 606 -9.09 -10.31 -32.13
C LEU A 606 -9.91 -9.45 -33.09
N THR A 607 -11.08 -9.94 -33.46
CA THR A 607 -12.07 -9.18 -34.24
C THR A 607 -13.35 -9.08 -33.42
N PRO A 608 -13.70 -7.89 -32.90
CA PRO A 608 -14.93 -7.71 -32.13
C PRO A 608 -16.18 -8.10 -32.94
N ALA A 609 -17.18 -8.68 -32.28
CA ALA A 609 -18.42 -9.10 -32.91
C ALA A 609 -19.11 -7.89 -33.57
N GLY A 610 -19.22 -7.90 -34.91
CA GLY A 610 -19.75 -6.81 -35.71
C GLY A 610 -18.85 -6.39 -36.88
N ALA A 611 -17.57 -6.74 -36.86
CA ALA A 611 -16.60 -6.43 -37.92
C ALA A 611 -16.47 -7.53 -39.01
N ALA A 612 -17.51 -8.35 -39.22
CA ALA A 612 -17.50 -9.35 -40.30
C ALA A 612 -17.30 -8.66 -41.66
N SER A 613 -16.20 -9.01 -42.32
CA SER A 613 -15.72 -8.39 -43.54
C SER A 613 -16.71 -8.54 -44.70
N SER A 614 -17.02 -7.42 -45.35
CA SER A 614 -17.44 -7.40 -46.74
C SER A 614 -16.28 -7.91 -47.60
N GLY A 615 -16.24 -9.22 -47.80
CA GLY A 615 -15.26 -9.88 -48.64
C GLY A 615 -15.27 -9.31 -50.06
N SER A 616 -14.12 -8.74 -50.46
CA SER A 616 -13.78 -8.42 -51.84
C SER A 616 -14.11 -9.61 -52.74
N THR A 617 -15.11 -9.44 -53.60
CA THR A 617 -15.33 -10.34 -54.73
C THR A 617 -14.74 -9.65 -55.96
N THR A 618 -13.85 -10.38 -56.63
CA THR A 618 -13.09 -10.12 -57.88
C THR A 618 -11.95 -9.13 -57.85
#